data_AF-A0A139WII7-F1
#
_entry.id   AF-A0A139WII7-F1
#
_cell.length_a   1.000
_cell.length_b   1.000
_cell.length_c   1.000
_cell.angle_alpha   90.00
_cell.angle_beta   90.00
_cell.angle_gamma   90.00
#
_symmetry.space_group_name_H-M   'P 1'
#
loop_
_entity.id
_entity.type
_entity.pdbx_description
1 polymer ?
#
loop_
_entity_poly.entity_id
_entity_poly.type
_entity_poly.pdbx_seq_one_letter_code
_entity_poly.pdbx_strand_id
1 'polypeptide(L)'
;MRHLTSPSGPGSLPGLMSKGRRIFDDGASDISSTPSSMMDYTGPRLYKQPATKSNRGIMLNAVEYCVFPGVVNREAKKRVLEEINRSESKHFLILFRDAGCQFRALYSYCPDREEVFKLYGTGPKQVNDRMFDKFFK
;
A
#
# COMPACT_ATOMS: atom_id res chain seq x y z
N MET A 1 -23.21 57.41 44.35
CA MET A 1 -22.48 56.45 43.49
C MET A 1 -23.24 55.14 43.44
N ARG A 2 -23.57 54.67 42.23
CA ARG A 2 -23.66 53.27 41.77
C ARG A 2 -24.79 52.41 42.40
N HIS A 3 -25.89 52.26 41.66
CA HIS A 3 -26.88 51.21 41.87
C HIS A 3 -27.04 50.34 40.60
N LEU A 4 -27.05 49.03 40.86
CA LEU A 4 -27.82 47.93 40.26
C LEU A 4 -27.43 47.35 38.89
N THR A 5 -27.15 46.05 38.97
CA THR A 5 -27.22 45.02 37.95
C THR A 5 -28.68 44.67 37.61
N SER A 6 -29.01 44.52 36.33
CA SER A 6 -29.68 43.33 35.73
C SER A 6 -29.98 43.56 34.23
N PRO A 7 -29.98 42.51 33.39
CA PRO A 7 -29.99 42.64 31.93
C PRO A 7 -31.42 42.55 31.36
N SER A 8 -31.73 43.49 30.47
CA SER A 8 -32.95 43.51 29.64
C SER A 8 -32.57 43.28 28.17
N GLY A 9 -33.19 42.31 27.48
CA GLY A 9 -33.41 42.39 26.02
C GLY A 9 -34.39 43.54 25.69
N PRO A 10 -34.65 43.95 24.42
CA PRO A 10 -35.26 43.08 23.37
C PRO A 10 -34.99 43.44 21.87
N GLY A 11 -35.35 42.53 20.92
CA GLY A 11 -35.88 42.72 19.53
C GLY A 11 -35.09 43.52 18.45
N SER A 12 -34.92 43.09 17.18
CA SER A 12 -35.95 42.92 16.10
C SER A 12 -35.32 42.29 14.80
N LEU A 13 -35.73 41.13 14.24
CA LEU A 13 -36.71 40.76 13.13
C LEU A 13 -36.26 41.02 11.66
N PRO A 14 -36.67 40.27 10.57
CA PRO A 14 -37.89 39.43 10.32
C PRO A 14 -37.62 37.96 9.85
N GLY A 15 -38.53 36.95 9.84
CA GLY A 15 -39.91 36.81 9.31
C GLY A 15 -39.87 36.28 7.85
N LEU A 16 -40.62 35.29 7.32
CA LEU A 16 -41.91 34.68 7.63
C LEU A 16 -42.19 33.51 6.63
N MET A 17 -42.60 32.35 7.15
CA MET A 17 -43.57 31.33 6.66
C MET A 17 -43.79 31.02 5.17
N SER A 18 -43.90 29.72 4.83
CA SER A 18 -45.19 29.05 4.50
C SER A 18 -45.06 27.66 3.86
N LYS A 19 -45.83 26.71 4.43
CA LYS A 19 -46.74 25.78 3.71
C LYS A 19 -46.15 24.65 2.85
N GLY A 20 -46.36 23.41 3.31
CA GLY A 20 -46.31 22.23 2.45
C GLY A 20 -46.49 20.89 3.15
N ARG A 21 -47.72 20.54 3.56
CA ARG A 21 -48.12 19.12 3.62
C ARG A 21 -47.90 18.53 2.24
N ARG A 22 -47.12 17.45 2.10
CA ARG A 22 -47.39 16.35 1.17
C ARG A 22 -46.79 15.06 1.73
N ILE A 23 -47.68 14.19 2.18
CA ILE A 23 -47.54 12.74 2.18
C ILE A 23 -47.26 12.32 0.73
N PHE A 24 -46.20 11.57 0.48
CA PHE A 24 -46.14 10.55 -0.57
C PHE A 24 -45.13 9.47 -0.13
N ASP A 25 -45.71 8.30 0.13
CA ASP A 25 -45.07 6.98 0.15
C ASP A 25 -44.82 6.51 -1.29
N ASP A 26 -43.97 5.50 -1.42
CA ASP A 26 -43.81 4.59 -2.58
C ASP A 26 -42.82 4.96 -3.71
N GLY A 27 -41.90 4.04 -4.00
CA GLY A 27 -40.95 4.17 -5.11
C GLY A 27 -39.60 3.43 -4.98
N ALA A 28 -39.65 2.14 -4.62
CA ALA A 28 -38.67 1.08 -4.92
C ALA A 28 -37.22 1.48 -5.31
N SER A 29 -36.27 1.12 -4.44
CA SER A 29 -34.99 0.59 -4.90
C SER A 29 -34.65 -0.57 -4.00
N ASP A 30 -34.93 -1.78 -4.51
CA ASP A 30 -34.44 -3.05 -4.01
C ASP A 30 -32.94 -2.95 -3.68
N ILE A 31 -32.60 -2.68 -2.43
CA ILE A 31 -31.35 -3.19 -1.88
C ILE A 31 -31.65 -4.65 -1.54
N SER A 32 -31.68 -5.47 -2.60
CA SER A 32 -31.65 -6.92 -2.48
C SER A 32 -30.41 -7.24 -1.65
N SER A 33 -30.65 -7.56 -0.40
CA SER A 33 -29.72 -8.20 0.51
C SER A 33 -29.57 -9.66 0.08
N THR A 34 -29.13 -9.83 -1.16
CA THR A 34 -28.55 -11.07 -1.65
C THR A 34 -27.06 -11.00 -1.34
N PRO A 35 -26.49 -11.99 -0.62
CA PRO A 35 -25.05 -12.21 -0.63
C PRO A 35 -24.72 -12.78 -2.01
N SER A 36 -24.83 -11.95 -3.04
CA SER A 36 -24.38 -12.27 -4.38
C SER A 36 -22.87 -12.32 -4.27
N SER A 37 -22.40 -13.55 -4.05
CA SER A 37 -21.18 -14.13 -4.59
C SER A 37 -20.10 -13.08 -4.85
N MET A 38 -19.05 -13.16 -4.04
CA MET A 38 -17.66 -12.78 -4.32
C MET A 38 -17.29 -13.09 -5.79
N MET A 39 -17.86 -12.35 -6.74
CA MET A 39 -17.48 -12.36 -8.13
C MET A 39 -16.16 -11.62 -8.13
N ASP A 40 -15.08 -12.39 -8.19
CA ASP A 40 -13.76 -11.88 -8.52
C ASP A 40 -13.91 -10.97 -9.74
N TYR A 41 -13.82 -9.67 -9.52
CA TYR A 41 -13.97 -8.68 -10.57
C TYR A 41 -12.82 -8.91 -11.56
N THR A 42 -13.12 -9.59 -12.68
CA THR A 42 -12.19 -9.84 -13.78
C THR A 42 -12.12 -8.65 -14.75
N GLY A 43 -12.64 -7.48 -14.35
CA GLY A 43 -12.61 -6.27 -15.17
C GLY A 43 -11.23 -5.59 -15.18
N PRO A 44 -11.02 -4.64 -16.10
CA PRO A 44 -9.76 -3.89 -16.18
C PRO A 44 -9.38 -3.28 -14.83
N ARG A 45 -8.08 -3.36 -14.48
CA ARG A 45 -7.60 -2.80 -13.21
C ARG A 45 -7.99 -1.33 -13.10
N LEU A 46 -8.66 -0.98 -12.00
CA LEU A 46 -8.96 0.40 -11.63
C LEU A 46 -7.66 1.20 -11.64
N TYR A 47 -7.68 2.34 -12.33
CA TYR A 47 -6.53 3.24 -12.35
C TYR A 47 -6.25 3.73 -10.93
N LYS A 48 -5.06 3.42 -10.44
CA LYS A 48 -4.49 4.00 -9.23
C LYS A 48 -3.28 4.81 -9.65
N GLN A 49 -3.19 6.05 -9.20
CA GLN A 49 -2.04 6.90 -9.48
C GLN A 49 -0.74 6.16 -9.11
N PRO A 50 0.24 6.06 -10.01
CA PRO A 50 1.51 5.40 -9.72
C PRO A 50 2.17 6.06 -8.52
N ALA A 51 2.33 5.32 -7.42
CA ALA A 51 3.02 5.83 -6.24
C ALA A 51 4.53 5.67 -6.44
N THR A 52 5.26 6.78 -6.48
CA THR A 52 6.72 6.85 -6.67
C THR A 52 7.52 6.39 -5.44
N LYS A 53 7.05 5.38 -4.71
CA LYS A 53 7.76 4.85 -3.54
C LYS A 53 8.89 3.95 -3.98
N SER A 54 10.07 4.10 -3.38
CA SER A 54 11.18 3.14 -3.53
C SER A 54 11.36 2.36 -2.23
N ASN A 55 11.76 1.09 -2.31
CA ASN A 55 12.18 0.31 -1.15
C ASN A 55 13.70 0.23 -0.99
N ARG A 56 14.46 0.95 -1.82
CA ARG A 56 15.92 0.86 -1.89
C ARG A 56 16.62 1.09 -0.54
N GLY A 57 16.22 2.10 0.22
CA GLY A 57 16.80 2.38 1.53
C GLY A 57 16.54 1.26 2.56
N ILE A 58 15.33 0.71 2.54
CA ILE A 58 14.96 -0.42 3.42
C ILE A 58 15.80 -1.64 3.06
N MET A 59 15.98 -1.90 1.76
CA MET A 59 16.76 -3.03 1.25
C MET A 59 18.24 -2.94 1.61
N LEU A 60 18.84 -1.74 1.52
CA LEU A 60 20.22 -1.53 1.97
C LEU A 60 20.36 -1.84 3.47
N ASN A 61 19.46 -1.34 4.30
CA ASN A 61 19.48 -1.59 5.74
C ASN A 61 19.30 -3.08 6.07
N ALA A 62 18.37 -3.75 5.38
CA ALA A 62 18.15 -5.18 5.57
C ALA A 62 19.40 -6.01 5.19
N VAL A 63 20.02 -5.71 4.06
CA VAL A 63 21.26 -6.39 3.61
C VAL A 63 22.42 -6.12 4.57
N GLU A 64 22.51 -4.90 5.09
CA GLU A 64 23.58 -4.48 5.99
C GLU A 64 23.53 -5.21 7.35
N TYR A 65 22.34 -5.37 7.92
CA TYR A 65 22.18 -5.79 9.32
C TYR A 65 21.47 -7.13 9.52
N CYS A 66 20.61 -7.56 8.60
CA CYS A 66 19.72 -8.70 8.83
C CYS A 66 20.04 -9.91 7.94
N VAL A 67 20.36 -9.69 6.66
CA VAL A 67 20.45 -10.77 5.65
C VAL A 67 21.75 -11.56 5.74
N PHE A 68 22.85 -10.89 6.10
CA PHE A 68 24.19 -11.49 6.15
C PHE A 68 24.82 -11.30 7.53
N PRO A 69 24.51 -12.17 8.51
CA PRO A 69 25.09 -12.07 9.84
C PRO A 69 26.57 -12.46 9.83
N GLY A 70 27.36 -11.78 10.66
CA GLY A 70 28.76 -12.11 10.93
C GLY A 70 29.73 -11.78 9.79
N VAL A 71 30.99 -12.18 9.97
CA VAL A 71 32.09 -11.84 9.06
C VAL A 71 32.22 -12.80 7.88
N VAL A 72 31.70 -14.03 8.01
CA VAL A 72 31.85 -15.11 7.01
C VAL A 72 31.22 -14.76 5.66
N ASN A 73 30.14 -13.96 5.67
CA ASN A 73 29.41 -13.58 4.46
C ASN A 73 29.71 -12.15 3.99
N ARG A 74 30.78 -11.51 4.49
CA ARG A 74 31.11 -10.11 4.15
C ARG A 74 31.27 -9.88 2.65
N GLU A 75 31.88 -10.82 1.94
CA GLU A 75 32.07 -10.71 0.49
C GLU A 75 30.74 -10.77 -0.27
N ALA A 76 29.86 -11.72 0.10
CA ALA A 76 28.54 -11.83 -0.49
C ALA A 76 27.71 -10.58 -0.23
N LYS A 77 27.72 -10.07 1.02
CA LYS A 77 27.08 -8.81 1.40
C LYS A 77 27.58 -7.65 0.54
N LYS A 78 28.90 -7.50 0.38
CA LYS A 78 29.49 -6.44 -0.44
C LYS A 78 29.02 -6.52 -1.90
N ARG A 79 29.03 -7.72 -2.51
CA ARG A 79 28.54 -7.92 -3.88
C ARG A 79 27.07 -7.55 -4.03
N VAL A 80 26.22 -7.94 -3.07
CA VAL A 80 24.78 -7.59 -3.10
C VAL A 80 24.57 -6.08 -3.00
N LEU A 81 25.27 -5.41 -2.10
CA LEU A 81 25.20 -3.94 -1.96
C LEU A 81 25.68 -3.24 -3.23
N GLU A 82 26.74 -3.72 -3.87
CA GLU A 82 27.23 -3.21 -5.15
C GLU A 82 26.20 -3.37 -6.27
N GLU A 83 25.51 -4.51 -6.36
CA GLU A 83 24.46 -4.71 -7.37
C GLU A 83 23.23 -3.80 -7.14
N ILE A 84 22.85 -3.54 -5.88
CA ILE A 84 21.80 -2.55 -5.55
C ILE A 84 22.26 -1.13 -5.90
N ASN A 85 23.56 -0.84 -5.76
CA ASN A 85 24.14 0.46 -6.13
C ASN A 85 24.29 0.66 -7.64
N ARG A 86 24.60 -0.40 -8.38
CA ARG A 86 24.69 -0.38 -9.83
C ARG A 86 23.31 -0.36 -10.51
N SER A 87 22.31 -0.98 -9.89
CA SER A 87 20.96 -1.05 -10.44
C SER A 87 20.19 0.26 -10.24
N GLU A 88 19.58 0.76 -11.31
CA GLU A 88 18.67 1.91 -11.28
C GLU A 88 17.23 1.51 -10.88
N SER A 89 17.01 0.26 -10.46
CA SER A 89 15.70 -0.24 -10.06
C SER A 89 15.21 0.43 -8.78
N LYS A 90 13.91 0.76 -8.72
CA LYS A 90 13.28 1.39 -7.55
C LYS A 90 12.84 0.37 -6.50
N HIS A 91 12.49 -0.83 -6.94
CA HIS A 91 11.96 -1.91 -6.10
C HIS A 91 12.86 -3.14 -6.23
N PHE A 92 13.25 -3.68 -5.08
CA PHE A 92 14.04 -4.91 -5.00
C PHE A 92 13.33 -5.95 -4.13
N LEU A 93 13.61 -7.23 -4.40
CA LEU A 93 13.12 -8.36 -3.63
C LEU A 93 14.30 -9.27 -3.28
N ILE A 94 14.25 -9.90 -2.10
CA ILE A 94 15.19 -10.96 -1.73
C ILE A 94 14.43 -12.29 -1.76
N LEU A 95 15.00 -13.27 -2.44
CA LEU A 95 14.56 -14.64 -2.36
C LEU A 95 15.30 -15.33 -1.20
N PHE A 96 14.52 -15.93 -0.31
CA PHE A 96 15.02 -16.78 0.77
C PHE A 96 14.80 -18.26 0.42
N ARG A 97 15.67 -19.14 0.93
CA ARG A 97 15.58 -20.59 0.64
C ARG A 97 14.34 -21.22 1.26
N ASP A 98 13.97 -20.80 2.49
CA ASP A 98 12.83 -21.27 3.30
C ASP A 98 12.59 -20.31 4.50
N ALA A 99 11.78 -20.72 5.48
CA ALA A 99 11.52 -20.00 6.75
C ALA A 99 12.78 -19.65 7.58
N GLY A 100 13.92 -20.25 7.26
CA GLY A 100 15.22 -19.90 7.86
C GLY A 100 15.83 -18.60 7.35
N CYS A 101 15.13 -17.83 6.49
CA CYS A 101 15.56 -16.53 5.94
C CYS A 101 17.00 -16.55 5.37
N GLN A 102 17.41 -17.68 4.78
CA GLN A 102 18.72 -17.82 4.16
C GLN A 102 18.72 -17.20 2.76
N PHE A 103 19.57 -16.21 2.54
CA PHE A 103 19.68 -15.52 1.25
C PHE A 103 19.93 -16.51 0.10
N ARG A 104 19.14 -16.40 -0.97
CA ARG A 104 19.36 -17.13 -2.24
C ARG A 104 19.75 -16.19 -3.36
N ALA A 105 18.96 -15.14 -3.56
CA ALA A 105 19.11 -14.25 -4.69
C ALA A 105 18.47 -12.88 -4.44
N LEU A 106 19.00 -11.88 -5.13
CA LEU A 106 18.46 -10.53 -5.22
C LEU A 106 17.77 -10.36 -6.57
N TYR A 107 16.56 -9.79 -6.56
CA TYR A 107 15.79 -9.48 -7.75
C TYR A 107 15.43 -7.99 -7.80
N SER A 108 15.29 -7.46 -9.00
CA SER A 108 14.60 -6.19 -9.26
C SER A 108 13.14 -6.45 -9.63
N TYR A 109 12.25 -5.57 -9.19
CA TYR A 109 10.83 -5.60 -9.52
C TYR A 109 10.45 -4.36 -10.32
N CYS A 110 9.83 -4.57 -11.48
CA CYS A 110 9.33 -3.52 -12.36
C CYS A 110 7.80 -3.49 -12.29
N PRO A 111 7.18 -2.54 -11.55
CA PRO A 111 5.73 -2.52 -11.35
C PRO A 111 4.94 -2.29 -12.64
N ASP A 112 5.54 -1.65 -13.65
CA ASP A 112 4.88 -1.36 -14.92
C ASP A 112 4.69 -2.60 -15.79
N ARG A 113 5.60 -3.58 -15.66
CA ARG A 113 5.57 -4.83 -16.43
C ARG A 113 5.13 -6.03 -15.59
N GLU A 114 5.01 -5.84 -14.27
CA GLU A 114 4.76 -6.92 -13.30
C GLU A 114 5.82 -8.04 -13.42
N GLU A 115 7.05 -7.66 -13.78
CA GLU A 115 8.17 -8.57 -14.02
C GLU A 115 9.25 -8.46 -12.93
N VAL A 116 9.83 -9.62 -12.61
CA VAL A 116 10.83 -9.77 -11.56
C VAL A 116 12.08 -10.41 -12.15
N PHE A 117 13.20 -9.68 -12.19
CA PHE A 117 14.44 -10.14 -12.82
C PHE A 117 15.56 -10.35 -11.81
N LYS A 118 16.30 -11.44 -11.97
CA LYS A 118 17.41 -11.76 -11.07
C LYS A 118 18.59 -10.84 -11.34
N LEU A 119 19.05 -10.15 -10.29
CA LEU A 119 20.27 -9.35 -10.31
C LEU A 119 21.47 -10.18 -9.86
N TYR A 120 21.32 -10.94 -8.78
CA TYR A 120 22.42 -11.70 -8.19
C TYR A 120 21.96 -12.97 -7.48
N GLY A 121 22.83 -13.97 -7.37
CA GLY A 121 22.62 -15.19 -6.59
C GLY A 121 22.04 -16.37 -7.37
N THR A 122 21.48 -17.33 -6.63
CA THR A 122 21.01 -18.63 -7.13
C THR A 122 19.49 -18.66 -7.21
N GLY A 123 18.96 -18.89 -8.40
CA GLY A 123 17.52 -18.90 -8.67
C GLY A 123 17.23 -18.72 -10.17
N PRO A 124 15.95 -18.86 -10.57
CA PRO A 124 15.51 -18.60 -11.94
C PRO A 124 15.84 -17.17 -12.39
N LYS A 125 15.99 -16.94 -13.71
CA LYS A 125 16.32 -15.61 -14.25
C LYS A 125 15.16 -14.63 -14.11
N GLN A 126 13.94 -15.12 -14.29
CA GLN A 126 12.69 -14.38 -14.18
C GLN A 126 11.74 -15.13 -13.27
N VAL A 127 10.96 -14.40 -12.49
CA VAL A 127 9.93 -14.96 -11.58
C VAL A 127 8.60 -14.30 -11.94
N ASN A 128 7.55 -15.11 -12.04
CA ASN A 128 6.19 -14.65 -12.27
C ASN A 128 5.38 -14.69 -10.97
N ASP A 129 4.29 -13.93 -10.89
CA ASP A 129 3.47 -13.83 -9.69
C ASP A 129 2.97 -15.18 -9.15
N ARG A 130 2.67 -16.13 -10.05
CA ARG A 130 2.22 -17.49 -9.68
C ARG A 130 3.29 -18.32 -8.95
N MET A 131 4.55 -17.88 -8.98
CA MET A 131 5.67 -18.56 -8.32
C MET A 131 5.91 -18.04 -6.89
N PHE A 132 5.21 -16.99 -6.47
CA PHE A 132 5.31 -16.49 -5.10
C PHE A 132 4.42 -17.30 -4.16
N ASP A 133 5.03 -17.85 -3.11
CA ASP A 133 4.31 -18.55 -2.04
C ASP A 133 3.97 -17.57 -0.90
N LYS A 134 4.98 -16.91 -0.34
CA LYS A 134 4.85 -16.03 0.83
C LYS A 134 5.65 -14.76 0.66
N PHE A 135 5.09 -13.66 1.14
CA PHE A 135 5.75 -12.37 1.21
C PHE A 135 6.16 -12.06 2.65
N PHE A 136 7.35 -11.46 2.79
CA PHE A 136 7.93 -11.03 4.06
C PHE A 136 8.09 -9.50 4.04
N LYS A 137 8.00 -8.85 5.21
CA LYS A 137 8.22 -7.40 5.36
C LYS A 137 8.87 -7.10 6.70
#